data_AF-A0A024JSL6-F1
#
_entry.id   AF-A0A024JSL6-F1
#
_cell.length_a   1.000
_cell.length_b   1.000
_cell.length_c   1.000
_cell.angle_alpha   90.00
_cell.angle_beta   90.00
_cell.angle_gamma   90.00
#
_symmetry.space_group_name_H-M   'P 1'
#
loop_
_entity.id
_entity.type
_entity.pdbx_description
1 polymer ?
#
loop_
_entity_poly.entity_id
_entity_poly.type
_entity_poly.pdbx_seq_one_letter_code
_entity_poly.pdbx_strand_id
1 'polypeptide(L)' 'MIRVIATGLLALGGLLTTAVGVANADEIQVDGVYSTLGACEADGPHVELAHNDQLWTHWDCRQHADGLYYLYLTN' A
#
# COMPACT_ATOMS: atom_id res chain seq x y z
N MET A 1 22.53 37.88 -29.78
CA MET A 1 21.46 37.64 -28.78
C MET A 1 20.71 36.36 -29.15
N ILE A 2 21.17 35.23 -28.61
CA ILE A 2 20.57 33.90 -28.81
C ILE A 2 19.56 33.69 -27.67
N ARG A 3 18.30 33.42 -28.01
CA ARG A 3 17.25 33.03 -27.07
C ARG A 3 17.05 31.52 -27.22
N VAL A 4 17.60 30.74 -26.30
CA VAL A 4 17.29 29.30 -26.20
C VAL A 4 16.15 29.19 -25.21
N ILE A 5 14.94 28.91 -25.70
CA ILE A 5 13.81 28.51 -24.86
C ILE A 5 13.87 26.99 -24.80
N ALA A 6 14.45 26.46 -23.72
CA ALA A 6 14.43 25.03 -23.43
C ALA A 6 13.20 24.73 -22.57
N THR A 7 12.25 24.03 -23.17
CA THR A 7 11.03 23.51 -22.56
C THR A 7 11.41 22.44 -21.52
N GLY A 8 11.46 22.83 -20.24
CA GLY A 8 11.70 21.92 -19.13
C GLY A 8 10.38 21.40 -18.56
N LEU A 9 9.91 20.27 -19.07
CA LEU A 9 8.82 19.52 -18.48
C LEU A 9 9.34 18.83 -17.20
N LEU A 10 9.02 19.39 -16.04
CA LEU A 10 9.25 18.73 -14.74
C LEU A 10 7.89 18.58 -14.08
N ALA A 11 7.24 17.46 -14.39
CA ALA A 11 6.16 16.94 -13.57
C ALA A 11 6.73 16.73 -12.16
N LEU A 12 6.30 17.56 -11.21
CA LEU A 12 6.55 17.35 -9.79
C LEU A 12 5.72 16.14 -9.34
N GLY A 13 6.21 14.94 -9.65
CA GLY A 13 5.83 13.71 -8.98
C GLY A 13 6.38 13.76 -7.56
N GLY A 14 5.69 14.49 -6.68
CA GLY A 14 5.91 14.44 -5.23
C GLY A 14 5.42 13.11 -4.68
N LEU A 15 6.11 12.03 -5.04
CA LEU A 15 5.91 10.71 -4.46
C LEU A 15 6.62 10.67 -3.10
N LEU A 16 5.84 10.28 -2.09
CA LEU A 16 6.28 9.59 -0.87
C LEU A 16 6.82 10.48 0.26
N THR A 17 5.95 11.28 0.88
CA THR A 17 6.05 11.53 2.33
C THR A 17 5.22 10.49 3.08
N THR A 18 5.54 9.20 2.94
CA THR A 18 5.05 8.18 3.86
C THR A 18 5.98 8.15 5.08
N ALA A 19 5.94 9.23 5.86
CA ALA A 19 6.29 9.14 7.27
C ALA A 19 5.18 8.33 7.96
N VAL A 20 5.16 7.02 7.71
CA VAL A 20 4.36 6.08 8.49
C VAL A 20 5.10 5.98 9.82
N GLY A 21 4.65 6.77 10.79
CA GLY A 21 5.00 6.52 12.17
C GLY A 21 4.59 5.09 12.47
N VAL A 22 5.58 4.24 12.75
CA VAL A 22 5.32 2.86 13.20
C VAL A 22 4.70 2.97 14.58
N ALA A 23 3.38 3.10 14.62
CA ALA A 23 2.62 2.65 15.77
C ALA A 23 2.91 1.15 15.90
N ASN A 24 3.25 0.71 17.10
CA ASN A 24 3.43 -0.72 17.39
C ASN A 24 2.03 -1.34 17.48
N ALA A 25 1.35 -1.42 16.34
CA ALA A 25 0.16 -2.22 16.14
C ALA A 25 0.63 -3.65 15.88
N ASP A 26 -0.05 -4.64 16.45
CA ASP A 26 0.16 -6.02 16.02
C ASP A 26 -0.15 -6.05 14.52
N GLU A 27 0.67 -6.72 13.72
CA GLU A 27 0.49 -6.78 12.27
C GLU A 27 0.72 -8.22 11.81
N ILE A 28 -0.21 -8.74 11.03
CA ILE A 28 -0.04 -10.01 10.32
C ILE A 28 -0.26 -9.82 8.83
N GLN A 29 0.46 -10.61 8.05
CA GLN A 29 0.19 -10.78 6.63
C GLN A 29 -0.86 -11.88 6.45
N VAL A 30 -1.90 -11.60 5.68
CA VAL A 30 -2.87 -12.61 5.27
C VAL A 30 -2.27 -13.45 4.16
N ASP A 31 -2.53 -14.76 4.16
CA ASP A 31 -2.10 -15.65 3.09
C ASP A 31 -2.83 -15.28 1.78
N GLY A 32 -2.17 -14.50 0.94
CA GLY A 32 -2.73 -13.95 -0.30
C GLY A 32 -1.77 -13.00 -1.01
N VAL A 33 -1.69 -13.12 -2.34
CA VAL A 33 -0.88 -12.27 -3.22
C VAL A 33 -1.74 -11.79 -4.37
N TYR A 34 -1.76 -10.48 -4.57
CA TYR A 34 -2.61 -9.82 -5.55
C TYR A 34 -1.78 -9.11 -6.63
N SER A 35 -2.20 -9.20 -7.88
CA SER A 35 -1.51 -8.52 -8.99
C SER A 35 -1.87 -7.03 -9.11
N THR A 36 -2.96 -6.58 -8.48
CA THR A 36 -3.41 -5.19 -8.52
C THR A 36 -3.92 -4.75 -7.15
N LEU A 37 -3.82 -3.44 -6.87
CA LEU A 37 -4.32 -2.84 -5.63
C LEU A 37 -5.82 -3.12 -5.44
N GLY A 38 -6.62 -2.91 -6.50
CA GLY A 38 -8.07 -3.08 -6.44
C GLY A 38 -8.52 -4.51 -6.14
N ALA A 39 -7.74 -5.52 -6.53
CA ALA A 39 -8.01 -6.91 -6.14
C ALA A 39 -7.75 -7.13 -4.64
N CYS A 40 -6.68 -6.54 -4.10
CA CYS A 40 -6.38 -6.60 -2.67
C CYS A 40 -7.43 -5.85 -1.84
N GLU A 41 -7.86 -4.65 -2.27
CA GLU A 41 -8.87 -3.85 -1.57
C GLU A 41 -10.27 -4.48 -1.63
N ALA A 42 -10.57 -5.26 -2.67
CA ALA A 42 -11.83 -6.01 -2.76
C ALA A 42 -11.88 -7.17 -1.76
N ASP A 43 -10.75 -7.84 -1.52
CA ASP A 43 -10.65 -8.93 -0.55
C ASP A 43 -10.47 -8.41 0.88
N GLY A 44 -9.75 -7.30 1.10
CA GLY A 44 -9.48 -6.72 2.42
C GLY A 44 -10.65 -6.71 3.41
N PRO A 45 -11.82 -6.14 3.07
CA PRO A 45 -13.00 -6.11 3.96
C PRO A 45 -13.75 -7.45 4.05
N HIS A 46 -13.32 -8.47 3.30
CA HIS A 46 -13.95 -9.79 3.21
C HIS A 46 -13.03 -10.91 3.72
N VAL A 47 -11.81 -10.58 4.12
CA VAL A 47 -10.92 -11.55 4.76
C VAL A 47 -11.47 -11.91 6.13
N GLU A 48 -11.67 -13.20 6.32
CA GLU A 48 -12.13 -13.79 7.56
C GLU A 48 -11.06 -14.79 8.02
N LEU A 49 -10.40 -14.50 9.13
CA LEU A 49 -9.38 -15.37 9.67
C LEU A 49 -9.99 -16.51 10.47
N ALA A 50 -9.43 -17.72 10.31
CA ALA A 50 -9.86 -18.88 11.10
C ALA A 50 -9.65 -18.68 12.63
N HIS A 51 -8.74 -17.80 13.02
CA HIS A 51 -8.42 -17.48 14.40
C HIS A 51 -8.20 -15.98 14.58
N ASN A 52 -8.68 -15.42 15.70
CA ASN A 52 -8.44 -14.04 16.10
C ASN A 52 -8.95 -12.96 15.13
N ASP A 53 -9.90 -13.29 14.26
CA ASP A 53 -10.47 -12.34 13.29
C ASP A 53 -10.94 -11.02 13.94
N GLN A 54 -11.66 -11.12 15.06
CA GLN A 54 -12.13 -9.96 15.81
C GLN A 54 -11.03 -9.06 16.41
N LEU A 55 -9.78 -9.53 16.45
CA LEU A 55 -8.66 -8.73 16.95
C LEU A 55 -8.18 -7.72 15.91
N TRP A 56 -8.50 -7.90 14.64
CA TRP A 56 -8.01 -7.04 13.57
C TRP A 56 -9.07 -6.04 13.15
N THR A 57 -8.78 -4.75 13.32
CA THR A 57 -9.77 -3.68 13.05
C THR A 57 -9.44 -2.87 11.81
N HIS A 58 -8.22 -3.03 11.30
CA HIS A 58 -7.72 -2.32 10.14
C HIS A 58 -7.08 -3.30 9.17
N TRP A 59 -7.23 -3.00 7.87
CA TRP A 59 -6.58 -3.72 6.80
C TRP A 59 -5.85 -2.72 5.90
N ASP A 60 -4.73 -3.13 5.32
CA ASP A 60 -3.91 -2.32 4.43
C ASP A 60 -3.32 -3.16 3.30
N CYS A 61 -3.33 -2.61 2.08
CA CYS A 61 -2.81 -3.26 0.89
C CYS A 61 -1.49 -2.62 0.47
N ARG A 62 -0.39 -3.35 0.61
CA ARG A 62 0.96 -2.84 0.33
C ARG A 62 1.58 -3.51 -0.86
N GLN A 63 2.13 -2.72 -1.77
CA GLN A 63 2.92 -3.24 -2.88
C GLN A 63 4.36 -3.50 -2.43
N HIS A 64 4.90 -4.67 -2.78
CA HIS A 64 6.29 -5.03 -2.52
C HIS A 64 7.16 -4.91 -3.77
N ALA A 65 8.47 -5.13 -3.61
CA ALA A 65 9.49 -4.95 -4.66
C ALA A 65 9.31 -5.90 -5.86
N ASP A 66 8.58 -7.00 -5.68
CA ASP A 66 8.16 -7.94 -6.71
C ASP A 66 6.98 -7.43 -7.56
N GLY A 67 6.40 -6.26 -7.21
CA GLY A 67 5.31 -5.63 -7.94
C GLY A 67 3.92 -6.16 -7.59
N LEU A 68 3.84 -7.12 -6.67
CA LEU A 68 2.58 -7.67 -6.18
C LEU A 68 2.14 -6.95 -4.89
N TYR A 69 0.84 -7.04 -4.62
CA TYR A 69 0.18 -6.47 -3.46
C TYR A 69 -0.08 -7.56 -2.43
N TYR A 70 0.16 -7.20 -1.17
CA TYR A 70 -0.03 -8.06 -0.02
C TYR A 70 -0.98 -7.37 0.94
N LEU A 71 -1.90 -8.15 1.48
CA LEU A 71 -2.87 -7.68 2.47
C LEU A 71 -2.30 -7.88 3.87
N TYR A 72 -2.31 -6.80 4.64
CA TYR A 72 -1.92 -6.77 6.03
C TYR A 72 -3.12 -6.42 6.90
N LEU A 73 -3.23 -7.08 8.05
CA LEU A 73 -4.21 -6.79 9.07
C LEU A 73 -3.48 -6.21 10.28
N THR A 74 -4.06 -5.17 10.87
CA THR A 74 -3.47 -4.41 11.98
C THR A 74 -4.51 -4.08 13.06
N ASN A 75 -4.04 -3.93 14.31
CA ASN A 75 -4.84 -3.47 15.46
C ASN A 75 -4.05 -2.54 16.37
#